data_AF-A0A1B7WGN2-F1
#
_entry.id   AF-A0A1B7WGN2-F1
#
_cell.length_a   1.000
_cell.length_b   1.000
_cell.length_c   1.000
_cell.angle_alpha   90.00
_cell.angle_beta   90.00
_cell.angle_gamma   90.00
#
_symmetry.space_group_name_H-M   'P 1'
#
loop_
_entity.id
_entity.type
_entity.pdbx_description
1 polymer ?
#
loop_
_entity_poly.entity_id
_entity_poly.type
_entity_poly.pdbx_seq_one_letter_code
_entity_poly.pdbx_strand_id
1 'polypeptide(L)'
;MGNAAALAENFVVDGSNKALNTNNNFRKVDGNPIMSLWEFSSTDRDQQFDRISGNRGGTLLRHGSTGKCLNSHYLTNGGVVNTWPCDANDPDQNFNIISLGNGLSQIQRTGTNLCVDSPTRDNGGKIHVWQCDRNNPNQRFKNGTVTVGPYYRNFEGFINFAVGQVGIARLDTSAYRGQCVTLIARYIQEVYLTGSERTQGIAFGNGKDTASVVASRFSQYFLPVTNQGLPKRGAVVSFPQLGGVYGHTAIVMESRIFNGQPQIRIMDSNGDYKNENSKVTEYYTRWINIPNGTANGYGNNIYWTNPR
;
A
#
# COMPACT_ATOMS: atom_id res chain seq x y z
N MET A 1 -23.07 8.82 -5.42
CA MET A 1 -22.73 7.49 -4.88
C MET A 1 -21.46 7.03 -5.59
N GLY A 2 -20.29 7.40 -5.06
CA GLY A 2 -19.01 7.07 -5.70
C GLY A 2 -18.59 5.67 -5.31
N ASN A 3 -18.38 4.79 -6.29
CA ASN A 3 -17.84 3.46 -6.08
C ASN A 3 -16.49 3.56 -5.36
N ALA A 4 -16.41 2.97 -4.16
CA ALA A 4 -15.14 2.72 -3.51
C ALA A 4 -14.26 1.93 -4.48
N ALA A 5 -13.08 2.45 -4.80
CA ALA A 5 -12.10 1.70 -5.58
C ALA A 5 -11.84 0.37 -4.86
N ALA A 6 -12.13 -0.74 -5.53
CA ALA A 6 -11.83 -2.07 -5.00
C ALA A 6 -10.32 -2.13 -4.71
N LEU A 7 -9.96 -2.57 -3.49
CA LEU A 7 -8.56 -2.73 -3.10
C LEU A 7 -7.88 -3.74 -4.05
N ALA A 8 -6.69 -3.40 -4.53
CA ALA A 8 -5.93 -4.28 -5.39
C ALA A 8 -5.61 -5.61 -4.67
N GLU A 9 -5.88 -6.73 -5.34
CA GLU A 9 -5.67 -8.07 -4.81
C GLU A 9 -4.38 -8.69 -5.34
N ASN A 10 -3.86 -9.70 -4.65
CA ASN A 10 -2.72 -10.49 -5.13
C ASN A 10 -3.15 -11.95 -5.23
N PHE A 11 -2.51 -12.73 -6.10
CA PHE A 11 -2.79 -14.16 -6.21
C PHE A 11 -1.54 -14.96 -5.84
N VAL A 12 -1.49 -15.45 -4.60
CA VAL A 12 -0.36 -16.24 -4.09
C VAL A 12 -0.67 -17.72 -4.24
N VAL A 13 0.24 -18.48 -4.83
CA VAL A 13 0.06 -19.91 -5.07
C VAL A 13 0.08 -20.66 -3.75
N ASP A 14 -0.88 -21.56 -3.57
CA ASP A 14 -0.99 -22.40 -2.38
C ASP A 14 0.27 -23.22 -2.12
N GLY A 15 0.57 -23.43 -0.84
CA GLY A 15 1.79 -24.10 -0.39
C GLY A 15 3.08 -23.33 -0.70
N SER A 16 3.02 -22.05 -1.07
CA SER A 16 4.20 -21.25 -1.40
C SER A 16 4.12 -19.78 -0.95
N ASN A 17 5.24 -19.08 -1.12
CA ASN A 17 5.35 -17.62 -1.04
C ASN A 17 5.48 -16.97 -2.43
N LYS A 18 4.99 -17.61 -3.50
CA LYS A 18 5.07 -17.07 -4.86
C LYS A 18 3.73 -16.49 -5.29
N ALA A 19 3.75 -15.30 -5.88
CA ALA A 19 2.56 -14.62 -6.39
C ALA A 19 2.61 -14.47 -7.91
N LEU A 20 1.43 -14.42 -8.54
CA LEU A 20 1.31 -14.01 -9.94
C LEU A 20 1.94 -12.64 -10.12
N ASN A 21 2.83 -12.52 -11.10
CA ASN A 21 3.60 -11.32 -11.37
C ASN A 21 3.74 -11.07 -12.89
N THR A 22 3.77 -9.82 -13.31
CA THR A 22 4.24 -9.44 -14.64
C THR A 22 4.70 -7.97 -14.67
N ASN A 23 5.44 -7.56 -15.71
CA ASN A 23 5.62 -6.16 -16.06
C ASN A 23 5.94 -5.98 -17.54
N ASN A 24 6.05 -4.72 -17.98
CA ASN A 24 6.29 -4.39 -19.39
C ASN A 24 7.63 -4.89 -19.96
N ASN A 25 8.56 -5.31 -19.11
CA ASN A 25 9.87 -5.84 -19.49
C ASN A 25 9.91 -7.37 -19.57
N PHE A 26 8.86 -8.06 -19.11
CA PHE A 26 8.80 -9.52 -19.18
C PHE A 26 8.73 -9.99 -20.64
N ARG A 27 9.13 -11.26 -20.86
CA ARG A 27 9.04 -11.91 -22.16
C ARG A 27 7.62 -11.72 -22.72
N LYS A 28 7.54 -11.36 -23.99
CA LYS A 28 6.27 -11.08 -24.66
C LYS A 28 5.82 -12.26 -25.50
N VAL A 29 4.51 -12.46 -25.54
CA VAL A 29 3.80 -13.32 -26.50
C VAL A 29 2.68 -12.48 -27.07
N ASP A 30 2.56 -12.45 -28.39
CA ASP A 30 1.65 -11.56 -29.13
C ASP A 30 1.86 -10.07 -28.80
N GLY A 31 3.12 -9.67 -28.65
CA GLY A 31 3.50 -8.29 -28.30
C GLY A 31 3.20 -7.89 -26.85
N ASN A 32 2.67 -8.81 -26.04
CA ASN A 32 2.16 -8.54 -24.70
C ASN A 32 2.92 -9.34 -23.62
N PRO A 33 3.24 -8.74 -22.46
CA PRO A 33 4.03 -9.42 -21.45
C PRO A 33 3.27 -10.61 -20.86
N ILE A 34 3.98 -11.73 -20.71
CA ILE A 34 3.43 -12.96 -20.12
C ILE A 34 3.31 -12.82 -18.60
N MET A 35 2.43 -13.61 -18.02
CA MET A 35 2.40 -13.84 -16.58
C MET A 35 3.52 -14.78 -16.15
N SER A 36 4.03 -14.57 -14.95
CA SER A 36 5.02 -15.41 -14.29
C SER A 36 4.79 -15.43 -12.77
N LEU A 37 5.73 -16.00 -12.04
CA LEU A 37 5.74 -16.03 -10.58
C LEU A 37 6.95 -15.30 -10.01
N TRP A 38 6.75 -14.58 -8.92
CA TRP A 38 7.83 -13.98 -8.12
C TRP A 38 7.58 -14.14 -6.63
N GLU A 39 8.61 -13.95 -5.80
CA GLU A 39 8.45 -13.82 -4.35
C GLU A 39 7.37 -12.80 -4.02
N PHE A 40 6.43 -13.21 -3.17
CA PHE A 40 5.27 -12.42 -2.82
C PHE A 40 5.68 -11.16 -2.06
N SER A 41 5.17 -10.03 -2.54
CA SER A 41 5.19 -8.75 -1.85
C SER A 41 3.84 -8.08 -2.09
N SER A 42 3.09 -7.85 -1.02
CA SER A 42 1.76 -7.22 -1.10
C SER A 42 1.80 -5.78 -1.62
N THR A 43 2.97 -5.13 -1.57
CA THR A 43 3.17 -3.76 -2.04
C THR A 43 3.74 -3.70 -3.46
N ASP A 44 4.11 -4.84 -4.04
CA ASP A 44 4.60 -4.89 -5.41
C ASP A 44 3.42 -4.69 -6.39
N ARG A 45 3.44 -3.57 -7.11
CA ARG A 45 2.43 -3.26 -8.13
C ARG A 45 2.46 -4.24 -9.30
N ASP A 46 3.58 -4.93 -9.51
CA ASP A 46 3.70 -6.01 -10.49
C ASP A 46 2.99 -7.30 -10.04
N GLN A 47 2.41 -7.33 -8.84
CA GLN A 47 1.67 -8.48 -8.29
C GLN A 47 0.20 -8.16 -7.99
N GLN A 48 -0.21 -6.91 -8.19
CA GLN A 48 -1.51 -6.38 -7.79
C GLN A 48 -2.51 -6.43 -8.95
N PHE A 49 -3.77 -6.74 -8.65
CA PHE A 49 -4.85 -6.84 -9.62
C PHE A 49 -6.12 -6.17 -9.11
N ASP A 50 -6.71 -5.29 -9.92
CA ASP A 50 -8.05 -4.76 -9.69
C ASP A 50 -9.07 -5.66 -10.37
N ARG A 51 -10.20 -5.90 -9.71
CA ARG A 51 -11.35 -6.60 -10.31
C ARG A 51 -12.23 -5.62 -11.06
N ILE A 52 -12.48 -5.91 -12.34
CA ILE A 52 -13.39 -5.13 -13.18
C ILE A 52 -14.50 -6.08 -13.66
N SER A 53 -15.76 -5.63 -13.60
CA SER A 53 -16.88 -6.40 -14.13
C SER A 53 -16.73 -6.62 -15.63
N GLY A 54 -16.77 -7.87 -16.07
CA GLY A 54 -16.84 -8.22 -17.47
C GLY A 54 -18.28 -8.27 -17.96
N ASN A 55 -18.48 -7.99 -19.26
CA ASN A 55 -19.82 -8.02 -19.87
C ASN A 55 -20.28 -9.44 -20.23
N ARG A 56 -19.43 -10.45 -20.05
CA ARG A 56 -19.70 -11.86 -20.36
C ARG A 56 -19.90 -12.74 -19.12
N GLY A 57 -20.23 -12.12 -17.98
CA GLY A 57 -20.46 -12.81 -16.71
C GLY A 57 -19.19 -13.18 -15.94
N GLY A 58 -18.01 -12.85 -16.47
CA GLY A 58 -16.72 -13.02 -15.79
C GLY A 58 -16.20 -11.73 -15.14
N THR A 59 -15.04 -11.84 -14.53
CA THR A 59 -14.26 -10.73 -13.97
C THR A 59 -13.00 -10.54 -14.79
N LEU A 60 -12.69 -9.30 -15.15
CA LEU A 60 -11.40 -8.89 -15.66
C LEU A 60 -10.45 -8.64 -14.49
N LEU A 61 -9.21 -9.13 -14.60
CA LEU A 61 -8.16 -8.90 -13.60
C LEU A 61 -7.16 -7.88 -14.16
N ARG A 62 -7.35 -6.60 -13.84
CA ARG A 62 -6.49 -5.52 -14.31
C ARG A 62 -5.23 -5.43 -13.48
N HIS A 63 -4.11 -5.73 -14.10
CA HIS A 63 -2.80 -5.71 -13.48
C HIS A 63 -2.33 -4.28 -13.13
N GLY A 64 -1.81 -4.11 -11.91
CA GLY A 64 -1.60 -2.82 -11.26
C GLY A 64 -0.49 -1.97 -11.86
N SER A 65 0.58 -2.59 -12.38
CA SER A 65 1.72 -1.89 -12.97
C SER A 65 1.56 -1.65 -14.48
N THR A 66 1.06 -2.64 -15.22
CA THR A 66 0.86 -2.50 -16.68
C THR A 66 -0.45 -1.80 -17.04
N GLY A 67 -1.42 -1.78 -16.13
CA GLY A 67 -2.77 -1.27 -16.40
C GLY A 67 -3.59 -2.12 -17.38
N LYS A 68 -3.04 -3.26 -17.81
CA LYS A 68 -3.61 -4.23 -18.75
C LYS A 68 -4.32 -5.35 -17.99
N CYS A 69 -5.26 -6.04 -18.63
CA CYS A 69 -6.01 -7.14 -18.04
C CYS A 69 -5.38 -8.48 -18.36
N LEU A 70 -5.46 -9.42 -17.42
CA LEU A 70 -5.14 -10.82 -17.63
C LEU A 70 -5.87 -11.34 -18.86
N ASN A 71 -5.19 -12.14 -19.68
CA ASN A 71 -5.72 -12.62 -20.94
C ASN A 71 -5.27 -14.06 -21.20
N SER A 72 -6.20 -14.91 -21.67
CA SER A 72 -5.96 -16.30 -22.02
C SER A 72 -6.61 -16.63 -23.37
N HIS A 73 -5.84 -16.37 -24.44
CA HIS A 73 -6.27 -16.61 -25.82
C HIS A 73 -6.19 -18.08 -26.24
N TYR A 74 -5.13 -18.79 -25.82
CA TYR A 74 -4.88 -20.17 -26.23
C TYR A 74 -5.63 -21.17 -25.33
N LEU A 75 -6.69 -21.76 -25.87
CA LEU A 75 -7.58 -22.69 -25.14
C LEU A 75 -7.08 -24.16 -25.16
N THR A 76 -5.80 -24.37 -24.85
CA THR A 76 -5.19 -25.70 -24.74
C THR A 76 -4.37 -25.82 -23.46
N ASN A 77 -4.14 -27.06 -23.01
CA ASN A 77 -3.23 -27.32 -21.90
C ASN A 77 -1.83 -26.77 -22.20
N GLY A 78 -1.35 -25.88 -21.34
CA GLY A 78 -0.08 -25.18 -21.51
C GLY A 78 -0.19 -23.85 -22.27
N GLY A 79 -1.40 -23.42 -22.64
CA GLY A 79 -1.68 -22.13 -23.26
C GLY A 79 -1.20 -20.97 -22.39
N VAL A 80 -0.48 -20.02 -23.00
CA VAL A 80 0.13 -18.89 -22.27
C VAL A 80 -0.96 -17.97 -21.70
N VAL A 81 -0.72 -17.47 -20.49
CA VAL A 81 -1.46 -16.35 -19.92
C VAL A 81 -0.59 -15.10 -20.06
N ASN A 82 -1.12 -14.05 -20.67
CA ASN A 82 -0.45 -12.75 -20.86
C ASN A 82 -1.36 -11.61 -20.40
N THR A 83 -1.00 -10.37 -20.69
CA THR A 83 -1.85 -9.21 -20.39
C THR A 83 -2.13 -8.35 -21.62
N TRP A 84 -3.37 -7.93 -21.81
CA TRP A 84 -3.82 -7.14 -22.96
C TRP A 84 -4.55 -5.87 -22.51
N PRO A 85 -4.68 -4.83 -23.35
CA PRO A 85 -5.57 -3.71 -23.04
C PRO A 85 -6.95 -4.23 -22.59
N CYS A 86 -7.44 -3.72 -21.46
CA CYS A 86 -8.67 -4.22 -20.87
C CYS A 86 -9.88 -3.97 -21.78
N ASP A 87 -10.61 -5.04 -22.12
CA ASP A 87 -11.88 -4.98 -22.84
C ASP A 87 -12.89 -5.93 -22.19
N ALA A 88 -13.93 -5.37 -21.58
CA ALA A 88 -14.97 -6.13 -20.88
C ALA A 88 -15.74 -7.09 -21.81
N ASN A 89 -15.72 -6.85 -23.13
CA ASN A 89 -16.34 -7.69 -24.15
C ASN A 89 -15.40 -8.74 -24.75
N ASP A 90 -14.12 -8.74 -24.40
CA ASP A 90 -13.15 -9.73 -24.84
C ASP A 90 -13.36 -11.05 -24.08
N PRO A 91 -13.75 -12.16 -24.75
CA PRO A 91 -13.97 -13.43 -24.08
C PRO A 91 -12.71 -14.00 -23.41
N ASP A 92 -11.52 -13.59 -23.84
CA ASP A 92 -10.25 -14.12 -23.36
C ASP A 92 -9.79 -13.46 -22.06
N GLN A 93 -10.42 -12.35 -21.68
CA GLN A 93 -10.14 -11.58 -20.46
C GLN A 93 -11.16 -11.78 -19.34
N ASN A 94 -12.18 -12.62 -19.57
CA ASN A 94 -13.23 -12.91 -18.60
C ASN A 94 -12.86 -14.17 -17.79
N PHE A 95 -12.71 -14.02 -16.47
CA PHE A 95 -12.38 -15.11 -15.56
C PHE A 95 -13.42 -15.28 -14.44
N ASN A 96 -13.73 -16.52 -14.12
CA ASN A 96 -14.48 -16.92 -12.94
C ASN A 96 -13.48 -17.14 -11.79
N ILE A 97 -13.63 -16.41 -10.68
CA ILE A 97 -12.86 -16.68 -9.47
C ILE A 97 -13.69 -17.59 -8.56
N ILE A 98 -13.35 -18.86 -8.57
CA ILE A 98 -14.12 -19.92 -7.92
C ILE A 98 -13.55 -20.16 -6.53
N SER A 99 -14.35 -19.88 -5.49
CA SER A 99 -13.96 -20.21 -4.11
C SER A 99 -13.84 -21.73 -3.91
N LEU A 100 -12.75 -22.14 -3.29
CA LEU A 100 -12.49 -23.52 -2.87
C LEU A 100 -12.71 -23.74 -1.37
N GLY A 101 -13.07 -22.68 -0.64
CA GLY A 101 -13.07 -22.67 0.83
C GLY A 101 -11.68 -22.34 1.40
N ASN A 102 -11.61 -22.10 2.71
CA ASN A 102 -10.36 -21.81 3.44
C ASN A 102 -9.52 -20.65 2.87
N GLY A 103 -10.17 -19.63 2.29
CA GLY A 103 -9.49 -18.49 1.69
C GLY A 103 -8.78 -18.78 0.36
N LEU A 104 -9.04 -19.93 -0.24
CA LEU A 104 -8.46 -20.35 -1.51
C LEU A 104 -9.45 -20.19 -2.66
N SER A 105 -8.90 -19.96 -3.85
CA SER A 105 -9.65 -19.80 -5.08
C SER A 105 -8.93 -20.41 -6.27
N GLN A 106 -9.70 -20.78 -7.28
CA GLN A 106 -9.23 -21.07 -8.64
C GLN A 106 -9.59 -19.90 -9.57
N ILE A 107 -8.72 -19.63 -10.53
CA ILE A 107 -8.94 -18.62 -11.58
C ILE A 107 -9.27 -19.39 -12.87
N GLN A 108 -10.55 -19.51 -13.23
CA GLN A 108 -10.99 -20.25 -14.42
C GLN A 108 -11.33 -19.29 -15.56
N ARG A 109 -10.91 -19.58 -16.79
CA ARG A 109 -11.33 -18.81 -17.97
C ARG A 109 -12.80 -19.07 -18.26
N THR A 110 -13.63 -18.02 -18.23
CA THR A 110 -15.09 -18.11 -18.36
C THR A 110 -15.51 -18.85 -19.65
N GLY A 111 -16.46 -19.77 -19.53
CA GLY A 111 -16.95 -20.58 -20.66
C GLY A 111 -16.02 -21.74 -21.07
N THR A 112 -15.02 -22.08 -20.24
CA THR A 112 -14.14 -23.25 -20.47
C THR A 112 -13.88 -24.00 -19.17
N ASN A 113 -13.26 -25.18 -19.26
CA ASN A 113 -12.73 -25.91 -18.10
C ASN A 113 -11.20 -25.75 -17.95
N LEU A 114 -10.69 -24.55 -18.25
CA LEU A 114 -9.27 -24.22 -18.15
C LEU A 114 -9.03 -23.22 -17.01
N CYS A 115 -8.08 -23.54 -16.14
CA CYS A 115 -7.71 -22.78 -14.96
C CYS A 115 -6.26 -22.30 -15.07
N VAL A 116 -5.96 -21.13 -14.50
CA VAL A 116 -4.59 -20.66 -14.34
C VAL A 116 -3.82 -21.67 -13.50
N ASP A 117 -2.68 -22.12 -14.01
CA ASP A 117 -1.84 -23.15 -13.41
C ASP A 117 -0.39 -22.66 -13.36
N SER A 118 0.25 -22.96 -12.23
CA SER A 118 1.64 -22.68 -11.94
C SER A 118 2.37 -23.99 -11.63
N PRO A 119 3.00 -24.66 -12.61
CA PRO A 119 3.61 -25.96 -12.36
C PRO A 119 4.94 -25.89 -11.60
N THR A 120 5.56 -24.70 -11.48
CA THR A 120 6.84 -24.50 -10.77
C THR A 120 6.68 -23.48 -9.63
N ARG A 121 7.66 -23.38 -8.72
CA ARG A 121 7.63 -22.50 -7.54
C ARG A 121 8.86 -21.59 -7.44
N ASP A 122 9.34 -21.15 -8.59
CA ASP A 122 10.58 -20.39 -8.72
C ASP A 122 10.28 -18.95 -9.15
N ASN A 123 11.20 -18.02 -8.92
CA ASN A 123 11.11 -16.71 -9.55
C ASN A 123 11.29 -16.87 -11.07
N GLY A 124 10.39 -16.28 -11.85
CA GLY A 124 10.31 -16.56 -13.28
C GLY A 124 9.54 -17.86 -13.60
N GLY A 125 8.83 -18.43 -12.61
CA GLY A 125 8.04 -19.65 -12.79
C GLY A 125 6.99 -19.52 -13.89
N LYS A 126 6.69 -20.64 -14.56
CA LYS A 126 5.73 -20.67 -15.68
C LYS A 126 4.31 -20.41 -15.16
N ILE A 127 3.57 -19.55 -15.84
CA ILE A 127 2.11 -19.46 -15.73
C ILE A 127 1.49 -19.82 -17.06
N HIS A 128 0.49 -20.69 -17.04
CA HIS A 128 -0.29 -21.08 -18.21
C HIS A 128 -1.72 -21.40 -17.79
N VAL A 129 -2.57 -21.80 -18.74
CA VAL A 129 -3.83 -22.48 -18.43
C VAL A 129 -3.71 -23.98 -18.62
N TRP A 130 -4.42 -24.72 -17.77
CA TRP A 130 -4.52 -26.17 -17.80
C TRP A 130 -5.92 -26.61 -17.41
N GLN A 131 -6.31 -27.84 -17.74
CA GLN A 131 -7.57 -28.42 -17.27
C GLN A 131 -7.72 -28.23 -15.75
N CYS A 132 -8.88 -27.71 -15.35
CA CYS A 132 -9.15 -27.42 -13.95
C CYS A 132 -9.19 -28.70 -13.10
N ASP A 133 -8.42 -28.71 -12.02
CA ASP A 133 -8.45 -29.71 -10.96
C ASP A 133 -8.44 -29.00 -9.60
N ARG A 134 -9.56 -29.08 -8.88
CA ARG A 134 -9.75 -28.41 -7.58
C ARG A 134 -8.74 -28.84 -6.52
N ASN A 135 -8.16 -30.04 -6.66
CA ASN A 135 -7.20 -30.59 -5.70
C ASN A 135 -5.75 -30.26 -6.09
N ASN A 136 -5.51 -29.79 -7.31
CA ASN A 136 -4.17 -29.47 -7.79
C ASN A 136 -3.66 -28.16 -7.13
N PRO A 137 -2.61 -28.20 -6.28
CA PRO A 137 -2.08 -27.01 -5.63
C PRO A 137 -1.50 -25.97 -6.60
N ASN A 138 -1.18 -26.35 -7.84
CA ASN A 138 -0.71 -25.44 -8.88
C ASN A 138 -1.78 -24.46 -9.36
N GLN A 139 -3.05 -24.79 -9.11
CA GLN A 139 -4.22 -24.02 -9.56
C GLN A 139 -4.95 -23.34 -8.40
N ARG A 140 -4.39 -23.45 -7.19
CA ARG A 140 -4.98 -22.91 -5.97
C ARG A 140 -4.24 -21.63 -5.61
N PHE A 141 -5.00 -20.54 -5.54
CA PHE A 141 -4.48 -19.24 -5.17
C PHE A 141 -5.18 -18.77 -3.90
N LYS A 142 -4.39 -18.47 -2.88
CA LYS A 142 -4.88 -17.62 -1.79
C LYS A 142 -4.80 -16.19 -2.26
N ASN A 143 -5.80 -15.40 -1.92
CA ASN A 143 -5.66 -13.97 -2.10
C ASN A 143 -4.50 -13.51 -1.20
N GLY A 144 -3.47 -12.93 -1.81
CA GLY A 144 -2.43 -12.18 -1.08
C GLY A 144 -2.97 -10.85 -0.59
N THR A 145 -4.28 -10.73 -0.39
CA THR A 145 -4.85 -9.82 0.58
C THR A 145 -4.09 -10.00 1.88
N VAL A 146 -3.48 -8.90 2.31
CA VAL A 146 -3.61 -8.47 3.70
C VAL A 146 -5.03 -8.84 4.13
N THR A 147 -5.19 -9.81 5.03
CA THR A 147 -6.43 -10.00 5.77
C THR A 147 -6.91 -8.61 6.16
N VAL A 148 -8.05 -8.13 5.64
CA VAL A 148 -8.68 -6.95 6.24
C VAL A 148 -9.34 -7.50 7.51
N GLY A 149 -8.80 -7.40 8.73
CA GLY A 149 -7.56 -6.83 9.26
C GLY A 149 -6.71 -7.88 10.02
N PRO A 150 -5.74 -7.50 10.87
CA PRO A 150 -5.03 -6.23 11.04
C PRO A 150 -3.51 -6.46 10.91
N TYR A 151 -2.82 -6.08 9.83
CA TYR A 151 -1.34 -6.03 9.86
C TYR A 151 -0.79 -4.92 8.97
N TYR A 152 -0.98 -3.68 9.40
CA TYR A 152 0.16 -2.75 9.44
C TYR A 152 0.66 -2.64 10.89
N ARG A 153 0.65 -3.76 11.67
CA ARG A 153 0.97 -3.73 13.12
C ARG A 153 2.43 -3.42 13.44
N ASN A 154 3.21 -3.08 12.42
CA ASN A 154 4.52 -2.54 12.64
C ASN A 154 4.73 -1.34 11.72
N PHE A 155 5.65 -0.52 12.17
CA PHE A 155 5.97 0.74 11.54
C PHE A 155 6.39 0.58 10.07
N GLU A 156 7.14 -0.47 9.73
CA GLU A 156 7.60 -0.71 8.35
C GLU A 156 6.46 -1.04 7.38
N GLY A 157 5.48 -1.85 7.82
CA GLY A 157 4.32 -2.16 6.99
C GLY A 157 3.52 -0.92 6.63
N PHE A 158 3.39 0.01 7.58
CA PHE A 158 2.73 1.30 7.34
C PHE A 158 3.53 2.17 6.35
N ILE A 159 4.85 2.26 6.51
CA ILE A 159 5.72 3.03 5.60
C ILE A 159 5.56 2.55 4.16
N ASN A 160 5.68 1.24 3.94
CA ASN A 160 5.60 0.65 2.61
C ASN A 160 4.24 0.90 1.93
N PHE A 161 3.17 1.00 2.73
CA PHE A 161 1.84 1.37 2.23
C PHE A 161 1.73 2.86 1.93
N ALA A 162 2.18 3.71 2.84
CA ALA A 162 1.92 5.14 2.81
C ALA A 162 2.73 5.82 1.70
N VAL A 163 3.98 5.43 1.50
CA VAL A 163 4.87 6.05 0.51
C VAL A 163 4.28 5.94 -0.90
N GLY A 164 4.23 7.06 -1.60
CA GLY A 164 3.73 7.14 -2.97
C GLY A 164 2.21 7.28 -3.09
N GLN A 165 1.45 7.11 -2.00
CA GLN A 165 0.01 7.36 -1.99
C GLN A 165 -0.28 8.83 -2.28
N VAL A 166 -1.35 9.07 -3.05
CA VAL A 166 -1.87 10.39 -3.38
C VAL A 166 -3.26 10.48 -2.77
N GLY A 167 -3.47 11.43 -1.87
CA GLY A 167 -4.77 11.59 -1.21
C GLY A 167 -5.12 10.43 -0.28
N ILE A 168 -4.29 10.21 0.76
CA ILE A 168 -4.64 9.29 1.86
C ILE A 168 -6.04 9.66 2.37
N ALA A 169 -6.93 8.66 2.43
CA ALA A 169 -8.31 8.85 2.83
C ALA A 169 -8.41 9.61 4.16
N ARG A 170 -9.15 10.72 4.16
CA ARG A 170 -9.41 11.51 5.37
C ARG A 170 -10.31 10.73 6.31
N LEU A 171 -9.72 10.25 7.40
CA LEU A 171 -10.43 9.63 8.51
C LEU A 171 -10.54 10.56 9.72
N ASP A 172 -10.18 11.84 9.58
CA ASP A 172 -10.37 12.84 10.62
C ASP A 172 -11.73 13.54 10.47
N THR A 173 -12.36 13.85 11.60
CA THR A 173 -13.76 14.30 11.66
C THR A 173 -13.92 15.82 11.61
N SER A 174 -12.83 16.58 11.41
CA SER A 174 -12.85 18.05 11.46
C SER A 174 -12.43 18.67 10.13
N ALA A 175 -13.18 19.67 9.67
CA ALA A 175 -12.91 20.44 8.45
C ALA A 175 -11.58 21.23 8.43
N TYR A 176 -10.74 21.13 9.47
CA TYR A 176 -9.69 22.11 9.75
C TYR A 176 -8.24 21.61 9.67
N ARG A 177 -7.93 20.45 9.08
CA ARG A 177 -6.56 19.93 9.11
C ARG A 177 -6.12 19.29 7.79
N GLY A 178 -4.96 19.74 7.31
CA GLY A 178 -4.37 19.33 6.03
C GLY A 178 -3.87 17.89 6.04
N GLN A 179 -3.41 17.43 4.87
CA GLN A 179 -3.05 16.04 4.62
C GLN A 179 -1.94 15.49 5.53
N CYS A 180 -1.08 16.37 6.06
CA CYS A 180 -0.05 15.99 7.04
C CYS A 180 -0.64 15.39 8.32
N VAL A 181 -1.74 15.94 8.81
CA VAL A 181 -2.45 15.41 9.98
C VAL A 181 -3.18 14.11 9.63
N THR A 182 -3.75 14.02 8.42
CA THR A 182 -4.38 12.78 7.94
C THR A 182 -3.39 11.61 7.88
N LEU A 183 -2.15 11.87 7.45
CA LEU A 183 -1.08 10.87 7.47
C LEU A 183 -0.82 10.35 8.89
N ILE A 184 -0.74 11.25 9.88
CA ILE A 184 -0.56 10.83 11.29
C ILE A 184 -1.77 10.07 11.81
N ALA A 185 -2.99 10.52 11.49
CA ALA A 185 -4.20 9.83 11.90
C ALA A 185 -4.20 8.38 11.40
N ARG A 186 -3.85 8.20 10.12
CA ARG A 186 -3.74 6.88 9.51
C ARG A 186 -2.61 6.06 10.13
N TYR A 187 -1.45 6.66 10.38
CA TYR A 187 -0.35 5.99 11.06
C TYR A 187 -0.77 5.41 12.41
N ILE A 188 -1.45 6.21 13.23
CA ILE A 188 -1.91 5.77 14.55
C ILE A 188 -2.95 4.65 14.44
N GLN A 189 -3.97 4.84 13.59
CA GLN A 189 -5.04 3.85 13.39
C GLN A 189 -4.54 2.51 12.89
N GLU A 190 -3.53 2.52 12.02
CA GLU A 190 -3.04 1.32 11.35
C GLU A 190 -1.96 0.57 12.12
N VAL A 191 -1.13 1.28 12.89
CA VAL A 191 0.00 0.69 13.62
C VAL A 191 -0.35 0.38 15.07
N TYR A 192 -1.18 1.19 15.73
CA TYR A 192 -1.37 1.11 17.17
C TYR A 192 -2.80 0.70 17.60
N LEU A 193 -3.81 1.00 16.80
CA LEU A 193 -5.21 0.74 17.15
C LEU A 193 -5.71 -0.59 16.59
N THR A 194 -6.71 -1.19 17.25
CA THR A 194 -7.32 -2.46 16.82
C THR A 194 -8.84 -2.39 16.90
N GLY A 195 -9.53 -3.39 16.34
CA GLY A 195 -10.99 -3.47 16.42
C GLY A 195 -11.72 -2.23 15.86
N SER A 196 -12.75 -1.78 16.56
CA SER A 196 -13.57 -0.62 16.19
C SER A 196 -12.86 0.72 16.37
N GLU A 197 -11.82 0.80 17.21
CA GLU A 197 -11.05 2.02 17.44
C GLU A 197 -10.28 2.46 16.18
N ARG A 198 -9.90 1.49 15.33
CA ARG A 198 -9.18 1.73 14.06
C ARG A 198 -10.00 2.54 13.05
N THR A 199 -11.31 2.34 13.01
CA THR A 199 -12.19 3.00 12.02
C THR A 199 -12.90 4.21 12.57
N GLN A 200 -12.78 4.45 13.88
CA GLN A 200 -13.33 5.64 14.51
C GLN A 200 -12.53 6.87 14.06
N GLY A 201 -13.24 7.90 13.65
CA GLY A 201 -12.60 9.15 13.26
C GLY A 201 -12.09 9.92 14.49
N ILE A 202 -10.83 10.35 14.45
CA ILE A 202 -10.15 10.99 15.57
C ILE A 202 -9.66 12.38 15.14
N ALA A 203 -9.94 13.39 15.96
CA ALA A 203 -9.48 14.76 15.74
C ALA A 203 -8.07 14.96 16.32
N PHE A 204 -7.08 15.19 15.45
CA PHE A 204 -5.65 15.20 15.83
C PHE A 204 -5.03 16.58 16.10
N GLY A 205 -5.80 17.66 16.12
CA GLY A 205 -5.19 18.99 16.25
C GLY A 205 -4.62 19.49 14.93
N ASN A 206 -4.20 20.76 14.89
CA ASN A 206 -3.45 21.27 13.76
C ASN A 206 -2.06 20.62 13.73
N GLY A 207 -1.31 20.73 12.62
CA GLY A 207 0.03 20.13 12.52
C GLY A 207 0.95 20.55 13.68
N LYS A 208 0.86 21.81 14.12
CA LYS A 208 1.62 22.33 15.27
C LYS A 208 1.32 21.65 16.61
N ASP A 209 0.16 21.01 16.75
CA ASP A 209 -0.34 20.43 18.01
C ASP A 209 -0.31 18.90 17.99
N THR A 210 -0.12 18.28 16.81
CA THR A 210 -0.35 16.85 16.61
C THR A 210 0.48 15.96 17.52
N ALA A 211 1.78 16.23 17.71
CA ALA A 211 2.62 15.42 18.61
C ALA A 211 2.11 15.46 20.07
N SER A 212 1.60 16.61 20.52
CA SER A 212 1.00 16.76 21.87
C SER A 212 -0.32 15.98 22.00
N VAL A 213 -1.16 16.03 20.95
CA VAL A 213 -2.41 15.26 20.92
C VAL A 213 -2.12 13.76 20.90
N VAL A 214 -1.13 13.31 20.13
CA VAL A 214 -0.72 11.90 20.10
C VAL A 214 -0.22 11.43 21.47
N ALA A 215 0.71 12.18 22.07
CA ALA A 215 1.28 11.82 23.37
C ALA A 215 0.23 11.75 24.49
N SER A 216 -0.75 12.66 24.48
CA SER A 216 -1.81 12.69 25.51
C SER A 216 -2.88 11.62 25.31
N ARG A 217 -3.37 11.43 24.07
CA ARG A 217 -4.47 10.49 23.78
C ARG A 217 -4.00 9.04 23.69
N PHE A 218 -2.75 8.80 23.27
CA PHE A 218 -2.18 7.48 23.06
C PHE A 218 -0.98 7.24 23.96
N SER A 219 -1.06 7.69 25.22
CA SER A 219 0.01 7.62 26.23
C SER A 219 0.48 6.20 26.55
N GLN A 220 -0.35 5.19 26.24
CA GLN A 220 0.00 3.77 26.30
C GLN A 220 1.00 3.32 25.23
N TYR A 221 1.08 4.05 24.10
CA TYR A 221 1.97 3.74 22.96
C TYR A 221 3.07 4.77 22.78
N PHE A 222 2.89 5.98 23.32
CA PHE A 222 3.77 7.12 23.12
C PHE A 222 4.24 7.72 24.45
N LEU A 223 5.46 8.26 24.43
CA LEU A 223 6.04 8.99 25.55
C LEU A 223 5.52 10.45 25.60
N PRO A 224 5.63 11.15 26.74
CA PRO A 224 5.41 12.59 26.78
C PRO A 224 6.24 13.33 25.72
N VAL A 225 5.72 14.45 25.22
CA VAL A 225 6.43 15.26 24.24
C VAL A 225 7.74 15.79 24.80
N THR A 226 8.75 15.90 23.93
CA THR A 226 10.05 16.47 24.25
C THR A 226 10.59 17.23 23.04
N ASN A 227 11.47 18.19 23.31
CA ASN A 227 12.31 18.86 22.32
C ASN A 227 13.80 18.64 22.60
N GLN A 228 14.12 17.68 23.48
CA GLN A 228 15.47 17.36 23.93
C GLN A 228 15.95 16.03 23.35
N GLY A 229 17.20 16.02 22.90
CA GLY A 229 17.87 14.83 22.37
C GLY A 229 17.52 14.52 20.91
N LEU A 230 17.59 13.23 20.56
CA LEU A 230 17.26 12.74 19.22
C LEU A 230 15.92 11.98 19.24
N PRO A 231 14.99 12.27 18.31
CA PRO A 231 13.80 11.47 18.12
C PRO A 231 14.15 10.07 17.60
N LYS A 232 13.34 9.08 18.00
CA LYS A 232 13.39 7.73 17.45
C LYS A 232 12.70 7.70 16.09
N ARG A 233 13.11 6.73 15.26
CA ARG A 233 12.35 6.35 14.07
C ARG A 233 10.91 5.97 14.48
N GLY A 234 9.90 6.51 13.80
CA GLY A 234 8.48 6.42 14.15
C GLY A 234 7.97 7.53 15.08
N ALA A 235 8.82 8.46 15.55
CA ALA A 235 8.35 9.60 16.33
C ALA A 235 7.41 10.49 15.52
N VAL A 236 6.34 10.98 16.15
CA VAL A 236 5.48 12.01 15.58
C VAL A 236 6.10 13.37 15.93
N VAL A 237 6.46 14.15 14.92
CA VAL A 237 7.11 15.45 15.07
C VAL A 237 6.18 16.56 14.61
N SER A 238 6.10 17.64 15.40
CA SER A 238 5.34 18.85 15.09
C SER A 238 6.30 20.02 14.83
N PHE A 239 5.95 20.83 13.82
CA PHE A 239 6.65 22.04 13.39
C PHE A 239 5.74 23.25 13.61
N PRO A 240 5.80 23.92 14.78
CA PRO A 240 4.78 24.91 15.13
C PRO A 240 4.81 26.19 14.32
N GLN A 241 6.00 26.58 13.84
CA GLN A 241 6.18 27.83 13.11
C GLN A 241 6.02 27.68 11.59
N LEU A 242 6.00 26.46 11.06
CA LEU A 242 5.83 26.21 9.63
C LEU A 242 4.36 26.37 9.23
N GLY A 243 4.03 27.18 8.23
CA GLY A 243 2.63 27.38 7.83
C GLY A 243 1.79 28.22 8.80
N GLY A 244 2.46 29.02 9.65
CA GLY A 244 1.81 30.03 10.49
C GLY A 244 0.88 29.45 11.56
N VAL A 245 -0.42 29.76 11.48
CA VAL A 245 -1.41 29.42 12.51
C VAL A 245 -1.64 27.91 12.65
N TYR A 246 -1.39 27.14 11.57
CA TYR A 246 -1.70 25.71 11.50
C TYR A 246 -0.52 24.78 11.80
N GLY A 247 0.72 25.21 11.60
CA GLY A 247 1.87 24.31 11.76
C GLY A 247 1.96 23.22 10.69
N HIS A 248 2.92 22.32 10.87
CA HIS A 248 3.07 21.07 10.11
C HIS A 248 3.36 19.89 11.04
N THR A 249 3.11 18.67 10.58
CA THR A 249 3.43 17.44 11.32
C THR A 249 3.93 16.35 10.38
N ALA A 250 4.76 15.46 10.89
CA ALA A 250 5.36 14.39 10.11
C ALA A 250 5.79 13.21 10.99
N ILE A 251 6.29 12.16 10.35
CA ILE A 251 6.83 10.97 11.02
C ILE A 251 8.36 10.98 10.84
N VAL A 252 9.10 10.83 11.93
CA VAL A 252 10.57 10.75 11.88
C VAL A 252 11.00 9.40 11.31
N MET A 253 11.84 9.43 10.29
CA MET A 253 12.37 8.25 9.59
C MET A 253 13.81 7.93 9.99
N GLU A 254 14.59 8.97 10.24
CA GLU A 254 16.01 8.86 10.58
C GLU A 254 16.41 10.05 11.45
N SER A 255 17.34 9.84 12.38
CA SER A 255 17.92 10.91 13.20
C SER A 255 19.42 10.69 13.38
N ARG A 256 20.18 11.78 13.48
CA ARG A 256 21.64 11.74 13.66
C ARG A 256 22.16 13.01 14.36
N ILE A 257 23.39 12.94 14.84
CA ILE A 257 24.18 14.13 15.17
C ILE A 257 25.21 14.32 14.05
N PHE A 258 25.24 15.50 13.44
CA PHE A 258 26.23 15.86 12.42
C PHE A 258 26.88 17.20 12.81
N ASN A 259 28.20 17.22 13.02
CA ASN A 259 28.95 18.40 13.49
C ASN A 259 28.33 19.05 14.74
N GLY A 260 27.91 18.23 15.72
CA GLY A 260 27.27 18.71 16.95
C GLY A 260 25.83 19.20 16.77
N GLN A 261 25.28 19.17 15.55
CA GLN A 261 23.90 19.54 15.27
C GLN A 261 23.01 18.30 15.14
N PRO A 262 21.97 18.16 15.98
CA PRO A 262 20.94 17.14 15.80
C PRO A 262 20.17 17.37 14.50
N GLN A 263 19.97 16.31 13.72
CA GLN A 263 19.28 16.34 12.44
C GLN A 263 18.30 15.18 12.30
N ILE A 264 17.21 15.41 11.57
CA ILE A 264 16.20 14.38 11.27
C ILE A 264 15.86 14.34 9.79
N ARG A 265 15.38 13.19 9.35
CA ARG A 265 14.60 13.01 8.11
C ARG A 265 13.20 12.57 8.46
N ILE A 266 12.25 13.01 7.65
CA ILE A 266 10.83 12.80 7.90
C ILE A 266 10.14 12.21 6.66
N MET A 267 9.09 11.46 6.94
CA MET A 267 8.04 11.13 6.00
C MET A 267 6.88 12.09 6.23
N ASP A 268 6.42 12.73 5.16
CA ASP A 268 5.24 13.58 5.19
C ASP A 268 4.41 13.48 3.91
N SER A 269 3.23 14.07 3.96
CA SER A 269 2.26 14.13 2.86
C SER A 269 2.07 15.57 2.37
N ASN A 270 3.12 16.39 2.42
CA ASN A 270 3.11 17.74 1.88
C ASN A 270 4.36 18.07 1.06
N GLY A 271 5.08 17.01 0.66
CA GLY A 271 6.26 16.95 -0.21
C GLY A 271 6.23 17.87 -1.43
N ASP A 272 5.03 18.05 -1.99
CA ASP A 272 4.74 18.59 -3.31
C ASP A 272 3.99 19.93 -3.30
N TYR A 273 3.89 20.59 -2.13
CA TYR A 273 3.28 21.91 -1.94
C TYR A 273 1.80 21.99 -2.37
N LYS A 274 1.10 20.85 -2.42
CA LYS A 274 -0.33 20.83 -2.71
C LYS A 274 -1.15 20.93 -1.43
N ASN A 275 -2.30 21.59 -1.54
CA ASN A 275 -3.27 21.67 -0.45
C ASN A 275 -4.17 20.42 -0.38
N GLU A 276 -4.32 19.72 -1.51
CA GLU A 276 -5.12 18.51 -1.67
C GLU A 276 -4.45 17.53 -2.63
N ASN A 277 -4.68 16.24 -2.41
CA ASN A 277 -4.07 15.13 -3.15
C ASN A 277 -2.55 15.24 -3.23
N SER A 278 -1.93 15.57 -2.11
CA SER A 278 -0.50 15.60 -1.93
C SER A 278 0.04 14.17 -1.86
N LYS A 279 1.21 13.97 -2.46
CA LYS A 279 1.89 12.68 -2.46
C LYS A 279 2.66 12.49 -1.16
N VAL A 280 2.53 11.31 -0.55
CA VAL A 280 3.36 10.94 0.59
C VAL A 280 4.75 10.58 0.11
N THR A 281 5.76 11.21 0.70
CA THR A 281 7.16 11.00 0.38
C THR A 281 7.91 10.45 1.59
N GLU A 282 8.70 9.40 1.38
CA GLU A 282 9.53 8.77 2.42
C GLU A 282 10.72 9.66 2.83
N TYR A 283 11.25 10.42 1.86
CA TYR A 283 12.42 11.26 2.03
C TYR A 283 12.22 12.60 1.33
N TYR A 284 12.33 13.68 2.10
CA TYR A 284 13.10 14.81 1.58
C TYR A 284 14.58 14.40 1.60
N THR A 285 15.29 14.62 0.51
CA THR A 285 16.76 14.45 0.45
C THR A 285 17.49 15.34 1.48
N ARG A 286 16.78 16.31 2.06
CA ARG A 286 17.25 17.31 3.03
C ARG A 286 17.15 16.82 4.48
N TRP A 287 18.25 16.97 5.21
CA TRP A 287 18.27 16.84 6.67
C TRP A 287 17.72 18.10 7.34
N ILE A 288 16.82 17.92 8.32
CA ILE A 288 16.22 19.01 9.08
C ILE A 288 16.94 19.12 10.42
N ASN A 289 17.60 20.25 10.65
CA ASN A 289 18.21 20.57 11.95
C ASN A 289 17.11 20.72 13.02
N ILE A 290 17.34 20.17 14.21
CA ILE A 290 16.48 20.34 15.38
C ILE A 290 17.30 20.84 16.58
N PRO A 291 16.69 21.61 17.50
CA PRO A 291 15.29 22.06 17.52
C PRO A 291 14.99 23.24 16.58
N ASN A 292 16.02 23.78 15.91
CA ASN A 292 15.93 24.91 15.00
C ASN A 292 16.04 24.46 13.53
N GLY A 293 14.88 24.27 12.89
CA GLY A 293 14.75 23.92 11.49
C GLY A 293 14.75 25.12 10.54
N THR A 294 15.05 26.33 11.02
CA THR A 294 15.01 27.58 10.22
C THR A 294 15.96 27.51 9.03
N ALA A 295 17.18 26.98 9.22
CA ALA A 295 18.13 26.74 8.13
C ALA A 295 17.58 25.79 7.05
N ASN A 296 16.51 25.06 7.37
CA ASN A 296 15.85 24.10 6.50
C ASN A 296 14.44 24.52 6.05
N GLY A 297 13.96 25.69 6.47
CA GLY A 297 12.60 26.16 6.19
C GLY A 297 11.51 25.50 7.05
N TYR A 298 11.86 24.71 8.07
CA TYR A 298 10.92 23.99 8.94
C TYR A 298 10.56 24.73 10.23
N GLY A 299 11.07 25.96 10.40
CA GLY A 299 10.79 26.81 11.56
C GLY A 299 11.49 26.37 12.86
N ASN A 300 11.20 27.06 13.96
CA ASN A 300 11.74 26.78 15.29
C ASN A 300 10.73 26.08 16.19
N ASN A 301 11.19 25.73 17.40
CA ASN A 301 10.41 25.09 18.46
C ASN A 301 9.87 23.72 18.01
N ILE A 302 10.68 22.98 17.24
CA ILE A 302 10.35 21.62 16.81
C ILE A 302 10.34 20.72 18.03
N TYR A 303 9.28 19.93 18.18
CA TYR A 303 9.13 18.98 19.28
C TYR A 303 8.45 17.70 18.78
N TRP A 304 8.60 16.61 19.51
CA TRP A 304 8.11 15.30 19.10
C TRP A 304 7.67 14.44 20.27
N THR A 305 6.94 13.38 19.95
CA THR A 305 6.69 12.26 20.87
C THR A 305 7.24 10.98 20.27
N ASN A 306 7.98 10.23 21.09
CA ASN A 306 8.57 8.95 20.68
C ASN A 306 7.59 7.81 20.96
N PRO A 307 7.52 6.79 20.08
CA PRO A 307 6.90 5.53 20.42
C PRO A 307 7.64 4.88 21.60
N ARG A 308 6.90 4.15 22.44
CA ARG A 308 7.42 3.36 23.55
C ARG A 308 8.21 2.16 23.06
#